data_AF-A0A3E0N860-F1
#
_entry.id   AF-A0A3E0N860-F1
#
_cell.length_a   1.000
_cell.length_b   1.000
_cell.length_c   1.000
_cell.angle_alpha   90.00
_cell.angle_beta   90.00
_cell.angle_gamma   90.00
#
_symmetry.space_group_name_H-M   'P 1'
#
loop_
_entity.id
_entity.type
_entity.pdbx_description
1 polymer ?
#
loop_
_entity_poly.entity_id
_entity_poly.type
_entity_poly.pdbx_seq_one_letter_code
_entity_poly.pdbx_strand_id
1 'polypeptide(L)' 'MSHPQRLSQYRVQLGHAHVEVESDSPELALGEARRRLSLEYPRLWDVIHETDVTQFRIDPAH' A
#
# COMPACT_ATOMS: atom_id res chain seq x y z
N MET A 1 2.24 -6.18 -28.27
CA MET A 1 2.37 -7.32 -27.36
C MET A 1 2.78 -6.78 -26.00
N SER A 2 1.83 -6.66 -25.06
CA SER A 2 2.13 -6.22 -23.69
C SER A 2 2.93 -7.34 -23.03
N HIS A 3 4.18 -7.06 -22.65
CA HIS A 3 4.95 -7.99 -21.84
C HIS A 3 4.19 -8.20 -20.52
N PRO A 4 4.13 -9.43 -19.96
CA PRO A 4 3.63 -9.60 -18.61
C PRO A 4 4.60 -8.88 -17.67
N GLN A 5 4.25 -7.66 -17.26
CA GLN A 5 4.93 -6.99 -16.16
C GLN A 5 4.74 -7.87 -14.94
N ARG A 6 5.84 -8.40 -14.40
CA ARG A 6 5.78 -9.14 -13.15
C ARG A 6 5.52 -8.12 -12.05
N LEU A 7 4.29 -8.11 -11.55
CA LEU A 7 3.95 -7.35 -10.36
C LEU A 7 4.84 -7.83 -9.22
N SER A 8 5.40 -6.87 -8.49
CA SER A 8 6.13 -7.14 -7.25
C SER A 8 5.16 -7.05 -6.08
N GLN A 9 5.31 -7.94 -5.12
CA GLN A 9 4.53 -7.87 -3.88
C GLN A 9 5.20 -6.89 -2.93
N TYR A 10 4.41 -5.98 -2.38
CA TYR A 10 4.84 -4.98 -1.41
C TYR A 10 3.99 -5.09 -0.15
N ARG A 11 4.64 -5.01 1.00
CA ARG A 11 4.00 -4.79 2.28
C ARG A 11 4.02 -3.29 2.57
N VAL A 12 2.84 -2.71 2.74
CA VAL A 12 2.67 -1.32 3.13
C VAL A 12 2.10 -1.25 4.53
N GLN A 13 2.77 -0.52 5.40
CA GLN A 13 2.45 -0.42 6.83
C GLN A 13 2.24 1.04 7.25
N LEU A 14 1.21 1.25 8.06
CA LEU A 14 0.90 2.49 8.76
C LEU A 14 0.70 2.19 10.25
N GLY A 15 1.66 2.59 11.09
CA GLY A 15 1.66 2.23 12.51
C GLY A 15 1.68 0.70 12.69
N HIS A 16 0.61 0.14 13.25
CA HIS A 16 0.45 -1.32 13.42
C HIS A 16 -0.38 -1.98 12.31
N ALA A 17 -1.09 -1.20 11.49
CA ALA A 17 -1.87 -1.72 10.37
C ALA A 17 -0.95 -1.96 9.17
N HIS A 18 -1.13 -3.07 8.48
CA HIS A 18 -0.43 -3.33 7.22
C HIS A 18 -1.31 -4.10 6.26
N VAL A 19 -1.02 -3.94 4.97
CA VAL A 19 -1.62 -4.69 3.88
C VAL A 19 -0.51 -5.11 2.92
N GLU A 20 -0.74 -6.22 2.23
CA GLU A 20 0.09 -6.65 1.12
C GLU A 20 -0.61 -6.32 -0.20
N VAL A 21 0.12 -5.75 -1.14
CA VAL A 21 -0.37 -5.32 -2.45
C VAL A 21 0.59 -5.74 -3.54
N GLU A 22 0.05 -6.07 -4.71
CA GLU A 22 0.84 -6.30 -5.91
C GLU A 22 0.91 -5.01 -6.70
N SER A 23 2.11 -4.59 -7.09
CA SER A 23 2.30 -3.37 -7.87
C SER A 23 3.56 -3.39 -8.72
N ASP A 24 3.61 -2.52 -9.72
CA ASP A 24 4.78 -2.33 -10.57
C ASP A 24 5.88 -1.50 -9.89
N SER A 25 5.51 -0.66 -8.91
CA SER A 25 6.46 0.18 -8.16
C SER A 25 6.01 0.41 -6.72
N PRO A 26 6.93 0.78 -5.81
CA PRO A 26 6.59 1.13 -4.42
C PRO A 26 5.61 2.31 -4.33
N GLU A 27 5.71 3.27 -5.25
CA GLU A 27 4.87 4.47 -5.29
C GLU A 27 3.42 4.11 -5.64
N LEU A 28 3.23 3.23 -6.63
CA LEU A 28 1.92 2.69 -7.00
C LEU A 28 1.36 1.77 -5.91
N ALA A 29 2.23 1.02 -5.22
CA ALA A 29 1.85 0.18 -4.09
C ALA A 29 1.21 1.01 -2.96
N LEU A 30 1.71 2.21 -2.67
CA LEU A 30 1.11 3.08 -1.65
C LEU A 30 -0.33 3.47 -1.98
N GLY A 31 -0.62 3.81 -3.24
CA GLY A 31 -1.97 4.17 -3.66
C GLY A 31 -2.97 3.01 -3.48
N GLU A 32 -2.58 1.81 -3.92
CA GLU A 32 -3.38 0.60 -3.75
C GLU A 32 -3.50 0.20 -2.27
N ALA A 33 -2.44 0.38 -1.48
CA ALA A 33 -2.44 0.10 -0.06
C ALA A 33 -3.38 1.02 0.72
N ARG A 34 -3.42 2.33 0.41
CA ARG A 34 -4.40 3.25 0.99
C ARG A 34 -5.83 2.78 0.72
N ARG A 35 -6.12 2.39 -0.52
CA ARG A 35 -7.43 1.86 -0.89
C ARG A 35 -7.79 0.61 -0.07
N ARG A 36 -6.88 -0.35 0.08
CA ARG A 36 -7.13 -1.57 0.87
C ARG A 36 -7.26 -1.29 2.37
N LEU A 37 -6.37 -0.49 2.94
CA LEU A 37 -6.42 -0.09 4.34
C LEU A 37 -7.74 0.60 4.69
N SER A 38 -8.32 1.39 3.79
CA SER A 38 -9.61 2.04 4.03
C SER A 38 -10.81 1.11 3.96
N LEU A 39 -10.70 0.03 3.20
CA LEU A 39 -11.71 -1.02 3.16
C LEU A 39 -11.63 -1.90 4.42
N GLU A 40 -10.41 -2.24 4.86
CA GLU A 40 -10.18 -3.08 6.04
C GLU A 40 -10.40 -2.33 7.37
N TYR A 41 -10.00 -1.06 7.41
CA TYR A 41 -10.10 -0.20 8.58
C TYR A 41 -10.88 1.11 8.27
N PRO A 42 -12.19 1.05 8.00
CA PRO A 42 -12.98 2.23 7.65
C PRO A 42 -12.97 3.33 8.72
N ARG A 43 -12.79 2.95 9.99
CA ARG A 43 -12.68 3.90 11.12
C ARG A 43 -11.38 4.70 11.12
N LEU A 44 -10.36 4.22 10.40
CA LEU A 44 -9.07 4.91 10.25
C LEU A 44 -9.02 5.71 8.95
N TRP A 45 -10.16 5.92 8.28
CA TRP A 45 -10.17 6.54 6.95
C TRP A 45 -9.46 7.90 6.92
N ASP A 46 -9.86 8.80 7.81
CA ASP A 46 -9.25 10.13 7.93
C ASP A 46 -7.75 10.03 8.21
N VAL A 47 -7.35 9.13 9.12
CA VAL A 47 -5.94 8.86 9.42
C VAL A 47 -5.17 8.41 8.19
N ILE A 48 -5.68 7.44 7.43
CA ILE A 48 -4.99 6.91 6.24
C ILE A 48 -4.79 7.99 5.16
N HIS A 49 -5.73 8.95 5.07
CA HIS A 49 -5.74 9.98 4.03
C HIS A 49 -5.06 11.29 4.39
N GLU A 50 -5.07 11.65 5.67
CA GLU A 50 -4.37 12.83 6.18
C GLU A 50 -2.91 12.51 6.52
N THR A 51 -2.56 11.23 6.67
CA THR A 51 -1.18 10.82 6.95
C THR A 51 -0.27 11.07 5.75
N ASP A 52 0.82 11.77 6.01
CA ASP A 52 1.89 12.01 5.05
C ASP A 52 2.54 10.70 4.58
N VAL A 53 2.95 10.67 3.31
CA VAL A 53 3.56 9.50 2.67
C VAL A 53 4.82 9.00 3.39
N THR A 54 5.55 9.88 4.07
CA THR A 54 6.77 9.53 4.83
C THR A 54 6.50 8.68 6.08
N GLN A 55 5.27 8.65 6.57
CA GLN A 55 4.88 7.79 7.69
C GLN A 55 4.50 6.37 7.24
N PHE A 56 4.29 6.17 5.94
CA PHE A 56 4.06 4.85 5.39
C PHE A 56 5.40 4.15 5.19
N ARG A 57 5.49 2.94 5.72
CA ARG A 57 6.63 2.07 5.46
C ARG A 57 6.26 1.11 4.34
N ILE A 58 7.08 1.08 3.29
CA ILE A 58 6.88 0.24 2.11
C ILE A 58 8.09 -0.67 1.98
N ASP A 59 7.89 -1.97 2.24
CA ASP A 59 8.92 -3.00 2.10
C ASP A 59 8.51 -4.00 1.01
N PRO A 60 9.44 -4.56 0.22
CA PRO A 60 9.16 -5.72 -0.61
C PRO A 60 8.68 -6.90 0.25
N ALA A 61 7.59 -7.55 -0.14
CA ALA A 61 7.14 -8.79 0.46
C ALA A 61 7.86 -9.96 -0.25
N HIS A 62 8.56 -10.79 0.53
CA HIS A 62 9.33 -11.94 0.06
C HIS A 62 8.55 -13.24 0.18
#